data_AF-A0A3A8IVA9-F1
#
_entry.id   AF-A0A3A8IVA9-F1
#
_cell.length_a   1.000
_cell.length_b   1.000
_cell.length_c   1.000
_cell.angle_alpha   90.00
_cell.angle_beta   90.00
_cell.angle_gamma   90.00
#
_symmetry.space_group_name_H-M   'P 1'
#
loop_
_entity.id
_entity.type
_entity.pdbx_description
1 polymer ?
#
loop_
_entity_poly.entity_id
_entity_poly.type
_entity_poly.pdbx_seq_one_letter_code
_entity_poly.pdbx_strand_id
1 'polypeptide(L)'
;MEWPRGEAAPTKYHLSSLPPDTTLTELVRLSKLRWRVERDYQELKGEVGLDHFEGRSWRGIHHRATLCMVAHGFLALRRVLFPPEQDAVDAAPKCGGSSKSCSFAALGTAPVPATGQRPGASSWALMHVTE
;
A
#
# COMPACT_ATOMS: atom_id res chain seq x y z
N MET A 1 16.53 -15.99 1.64
CA MET A 1 15.93 -17.23 1.10
C MET A 1 14.76 -17.59 1.99
N GLU A 2 13.56 -17.67 1.44
CA GLU A 2 12.39 -18.19 2.16
C GLU A 2 12.31 -19.68 1.82
N TRP A 3 12.58 -20.54 2.80
CA TRP A 3 12.51 -22.00 2.64
C TRP A 3 11.25 -22.50 3.35
N PRO A 4 10.13 -22.71 2.64
CA PRO A 4 8.93 -23.25 3.26
C PRO A 4 9.19 -24.67 3.78
N ARG A 5 8.66 -24.97 4.97
CA ARG A 5 8.84 -26.28 5.59
C ARG A 5 8.22 -27.36 4.71
N GLY A 6 9.04 -28.30 4.25
CA GLY A 6 8.62 -29.46 3.46
C GLY A 6 9.02 -29.44 1.99
N GLU A 7 9.59 -28.34 1.47
CA GLU A 7 10.11 -28.29 0.10
C GLU A 7 11.60 -28.60 0.05
N ALA A 8 12.05 -29.29 -1.01
CA ALA A 8 13.45 -29.69 -1.18
C ALA A 8 14.34 -28.56 -1.73
N ALA A 9 13.75 -27.44 -2.17
CA ALA A 9 14.46 -26.29 -2.71
C ALA A 9 13.79 -24.97 -2.27
N PRO A 10 14.55 -23.85 -2.25
CA PRO A 10 13.99 -22.53 -2.00
C PRO A 10 12.99 -22.11 -3.09
N THR A 11 11.84 -21.58 -2.68
CA THR A 11 10.79 -21.14 -3.62
C THR A 11 11.11 -19.79 -4.27
N LYS A 12 11.92 -18.94 -3.62
CA LYS A 12 12.23 -17.58 -4.09
C LYS A 12 13.69 -17.20 -3.85
N TYR A 13 14.32 -16.68 -4.90
CA TYR A 13 15.70 -16.17 -4.89
C TYR A 13 15.71 -14.64 -5.05
N HIS A 14 16.66 -13.99 -4.39
CA HIS A 14 16.92 -12.56 -4.50
C HIS A 14 18.37 -12.38 -4.95
N LEU A 15 18.57 -11.64 -6.05
CA LEU A 15 19.90 -11.32 -6.57
C LEU A 15 20.31 -9.92 -6.10
N SER A 16 21.57 -9.75 -5.72
CA SER A 16 22.11 -8.47 -5.28
C SER A 16 23.55 -8.30 -5.76
N SER A 17 23.90 -7.08 -6.17
CA SER A 17 25.26 -6.64 -6.50
C SER A 17 25.96 -5.92 -5.35
N LEU A 18 25.44 -6.04 -4.12
CA LEU A 18 26.00 -5.42 -2.93
C LEU A 18 27.33 -6.09 -2.51
N PRO A 19 28.23 -5.38 -1.79
CA PRO A 19 29.46 -5.96 -1.28
C PRO A 19 29.19 -7.21 -0.42
N PRO A 20 30.11 -8.20 -0.41
CA PRO A 20 29.94 -9.45 0.33
C PRO A 20 29.82 -9.24 1.85
N ASP A 21 30.33 -8.12 2.37
CA ASP A 21 30.26 -7.75 3.79
C ASP A 21 28.87 -7.24 4.21
N THR A 22 27.92 -7.12 3.28
CA THR A 22 26.57 -6.66 3.57
C THR A 22 25.81 -7.69 4.40
N THR A 23 25.28 -7.25 5.54
CA THR A 23 24.53 -8.15 6.43
C THR A 23 23.25 -8.68 5.77
N LEU A 24 22.86 -9.89 6.14
CA LEU A 24 21.59 -10.49 5.69
C LEU A 24 20.37 -9.62 6.09
N THR A 25 20.43 -8.97 7.25
CA THR A 25 19.39 -8.05 7.72
C THR A 25 19.19 -6.88 6.75
N GLU A 26 20.27 -6.28 6.27
CA GLU A 26 20.20 -5.21 5.26
C GLU A 26 19.70 -5.72 3.91
N LEU A 27 20.14 -6.91 3.47
CA LEU A 27 19.63 -7.53 2.24
C LEU A 27 18.11 -7.74 2.29
N VAL A 28 17.58 -8.23 3.42
CA VAL A 28 16.14 -8.41 3.61
C VAL A 28 15.43 -7.06 3.68
N ARG A 29 15.98 -6.09 4.43
CA ARG A 29 15.42 -4.73 4.53
C ARG A 29 15.26 -4.11 3.14
N LEU A 30 16.33 -4.08 2.34
CA LEU A 30 16.31 -3.54 0.98
C LEU A 30 15.34 -4.29 0.07
N SER A 31 15.32 -5.62 0.15
CA SER A 31 14.38 -6.45 -0.63
C SER A 31 12.92 -6.13 -0.29
N LYS A 32 12.62 -5.80 0.97
CA LYS A 32 11.27 -5.45 1.42
C LYS A 32 10.89 -4.01 1.10
N LEU A 33 11.86 -3.09 0.91
CA LEU A 33 11.57 -1.71 0.49
C LEU A 33 10.82 -1.64 -0.85
N ARG A 34 10.95 -2.64 -1.72
CA ARG A 34 10.18 -2.73 -2.98
C ARG A 34 8.66 -2.59 -2.74
N TRP A 35 8.15 -3.13 -1.64
CA TRP A 35 6.72 -3.03 -1.31
C TRP A 35 6.28 -1.63 -0.91
N ARG A 36 7.20 -0.79 -0.40
CA ARG A 36 6.89 0.61 -0.10
C ARG A 36 6.55 1.37 -1.37
N VAL A 37 7.31 1.15 -2.45
CA VAL A 37 7.06 1.78 -3.75
C VAL A 37 5.64 1.49 -4.25
N GLU A 38 5.17 0.24 -4.14
CA GLU A 38 3.80 -0.11 -4.52
C GLU A 38 2.77 0.64 -3.67
N ARG A 39 2.97 0.71 -2.36
CA ARG A 39 2.08 1.47 -1.47
C ARG A 39 2.08 2.95 -1.82
N ASP A 40 3.26 3.54 -2.03
CA ASP A 40 3.40 4.95 -2.41
C ASP A 40 2.66 5.22 -3.73
N TYR A 41 2.73 4.30 -4.72
CA TYR A 41 1.94 4.41 -5.95
C TYR A 41 0.43 4.37 -5.75
N GLN A 42 -0.07 3.58 -4.80
CA GLN A 42 -1.50 3.57 -4.48
C GLN A 42 -1.94 4.91 -3.88
N GLU A 43 -1.13 5.51 -3.00
CA GLU A 43 -1.39 6.85 -2.45
C GLU A 43 -1.30 7.94 -3.52
N LEU A 44 -0.30 7.87 -4.41
CA LEU A 44 -0.16 8.81 -5.52
C LEU A 44 -1.36 8.81 -6.47
N LYS A 45 -1.96 7.64 -6.73
CA LYS A 45 -3.17 7.54 -7.54
C LYS A 45 -4.41 7.98 -6.76
N GLY A 46 -4.61 7.40 -5.57
CA GLY A 46 -5.83 7.60 -4.77
C GLY A 46 -5.96 9.00 -4.16
N GLU A 47 -4.90 9.53 -3.55
CA GLU A 47 -4.97 10.80 -2.79
C GLU A 47 -4.52 12.00 -3.62
N VAL A 48 -3.49 11.84 -4.45
CA VAL A 48 -2.87 12.96 -5.20
C VAL A 48 -3.37 13.04 -6.65
N GLY A 49 -4.11 12.03 -7.11
CA GLY A 49 -4.75 12.01 -8.42
C GLY A 49 -3.77 11.91 -9.58
N LEU A 50 -2.73 11.06 -9.46
CA LEU A 50 -1.78 10.80 -10.54
C LEU A 50 -2.45 10.22 -11.80
N ASP A 51 -3.53 9.46 -11.62
CA ASP A 51 -4.36 8.87 -12.67
C ASP A 51 -5.43 9.83 -13.24
N HIS A 52 -5.63 11.00 -12.63
CA HIS A 52 -6.61 12.01 -13.04
C HIS A 52 -5.99 13.06 -13.98
N PHE A 53 -5.42 12.60 -15.11
CA PHE A 53 -4.85 13.48 -16.14
C PHE A 53 -5.51 13.25 -17.51
N GLU A 54 -6.10 14.31 -18.06
CA GLU A 54 -6.85 14.24 -19.33
C GLU A 54 -6.10 14.84 -20.52
N GLY A 55 -4.88 15.37 -20.31
CA GLY A 55 -4.07 15.94 -21.37
C GLY A 55 -3.44 14.85 -22.27
N ARG A 56 -3.06 15.22 -23.50
CA ARG A 56 -2.45 14.31 -24.49
C ARG A 56 -1.01 14.66 -24.85
N SER A 57 -0.40 15.61 -24.15
CA SER A 57 0.98 16.00 -24.41
C SER A 57 1.94 15.31 -23.43
N TRP A 58 3.06 14.83 -23.95
CA TRP A 58 4.14 14.27 -23.14
C TRP A 58 4.60 15.24 -22.05
N ARG A 59 4.79 16.52 -22.41
CA ARG A 59 5.14 17.58 -21.46
C ARG A 59 4.09 17.74 -20.36
N GLY A 60 2.80 17.66 -20.69
CA GLY A 60 1.71 17.75 -19.72
C GLY A 60 1.71 16.60 -18.72
N ILE A 61 1.90 15.36 -19.21
CA ILE A 61 2.03 14.16 -18.36
C ILE A 61 3.22 14.33 -17.39
N HIS A 62 4.38 14.77 -17.90
CA HIS A 62 5.57 14.98 -17.07
C HIS A 62 5.37 16.04 -16.00
N HIS A 63 4.76 17.18 -16.35
CA HIS A 63 4.47 18.24 -15.38
C HIS A 63 3.49 17.77 -14.31
N ARG A 64 2.44 17.05 -14.69
CA ARG A 64 1.47 16.48 -13.75
C ARG A 64 2.13 15.46 -12.83
N ALA A 65 2.90 14.53 -13.37
CA ALA A 65 3.62 13.53 -12.58
C ALA A 65 4.57 14.20 -11.57
N THR A 66 5.32 15.22 -12.00
CA THR A 66 6.23 15.98 -11.11
C THR A 66 5.47 16.67 -9.99
N LEU A 67 4.35 17.35 -10.30
CA LEU A 67 3.50 18.00 -9.31
C LEU A 67 2.96 16.99 -8.29
N CYS A 68 2.48 15.83 -8.74
CA CYS A 68 2.00 14.76 -7.87
C CYS A 68 3.11 14.21 -6.97
N MET A 69 4.33 14.01 -7.49
CA MET A 69 5.47 13.56 -6.68
C MET A 69 5.85 14.58 -5.60
N VAL A 70 5.84 15.88 -5.91
CA VAL A 70 6.11 16.96 -4.93
C VAL A 70 5.04 17.00 -3.85
N ALA A 71 3.76 16.92 -4.22
CA ALA A 71 2.66 16.89 -3.26
C ALA A 71 2.71 15.67 -2.35
N HIS A 72 2.98 14.48 -2.91
CA HIS A 72 3.18 13.25 -2.13
C HIS A 72 4.37 13.38 -1.17
N GLY A 73 5.51 13.93 -1.63
CA GLY A 73 6.67 14.20 -0.79
C GLY A 73 6.37 15.14 0.38
N PHE A 74 5.58 16.19 0.14
CA PHE A 74 5.12 17.08 1.22
C PHE A 74 4.27 16.36 2.26
N LEU A 75 3.31 15.51 1.84
CA LEU A 75 2.48 14.72 2.76
C LEU A 75 3.31 13.71 3.55
N ALA A 76 4.24 13.01 2.88
CA ALA A 76 5.15 12.08 3.53
C ALA A 76 6.00 12.79 4.60
N LEU A 77 6.55 13.96 4.29
CA LEU A 77 7.31 14.77 5.25
C LEU A 77 6.44 15.24 6.42
N ARG A 78 5.20 15.67 6.17
CA ARG A 78 4.25 16.05 7.22
C ARG A 78 3.97 14.91 8.19
N ARG A 79 3.76 13.68 7.70
CA ARG A 79 3.53 12.49 8.54
C ARG A 79 4.75 12.14 9.41
N VAL A 80 5.97 12.38 8.91
CA VAL A 80 7.21 12.13 9.67
C VAL A 80 7.45 13.22 10.72
N LEU A 81 7.19 14.49 10.38
CA LEU A 81 7.39 15.63 11.28
C LEU A 81 6.31 15.73 12.36
N PHE A 82 5.08 15.34 12.04
CA PHE A 82 3.93 15.37 12.94
C PHE A 82 3.27 13.98 12.93
N PRO A 83 3.81 13.03 13.71
CA PRO A 83 3.19 11.73 13.88
C PRO A 83 1.77 11.94 14.43
N PRO A 84 0.75 11.27 13.87
CA PRO A 84 -0.58 11.31 14.46
C PRO A 84 -0.51 10.80 15.90
N GLU A 85 -1.05 11.58 16.84
CA GLU A 85 -1.19 11.17 18.24
C GLU A 85 -2.00 9.87 18.28
N GLN A 86 -1.40 8.80 18.83
CA GLN A 86 -1.99 7.46 18.81
C GLN A 86 -3.20 7.32 19.75
N ASP A 87 -3.56 8.37 20.49
CA ASP A 87 -4.52 8.31 21.60
C ASP A 87 -5.97 8.71 21.24
N ALA A 88 -6.25 9.12 20.00
CA ALA A 88 -7.60 9.61 19.64
C ALA A 88 -8.55 8.53 19.08
N VAL A 89 -8.07 7.34 18.73
CA VAL A 89 -8.90 6.26 18.13
C VAL A 89 -9.22 5.08 19.06
N ASP A 90 -8.62 5.02 20.25
CA ASP A 90 -8.93 4.01 21.28
C ASP A 90 -9.73 4.54 22.47
N ALA A 91 -10.05 5.85 22.50
CA ALA A 91 -10.94 6.43 23.50
C ALA A 91 -12.42 6.17 23.17
N ALA A 92 -12.80 4.89 23.15
CA ALA A 92 -14.20 4.54 23.35
C ALA A 92 -14.62 5.04 24.74
N PRO A 93 -15.64 5.90 24.88
CA PRO A 93 -16.13 6.27 26.20
C PRO A 93 -16.67 4.99 26.86
N LYS A 94 -16.12 4.61 28.02
CA LYS A 94 -16.69 3.55 28.84
C LYS A 94 -18.10 4.00 29.24
N CYS A 95 -19.10 3.48 28.56
CA CYS A 95 -20.51 3.63 28.91
C CYS A 95 -20.73 3.07 30.32
N GLY A 96 -21.01 3.96 31.27
CA GLY A 96 -21.52 3.62 32.59
C GLY A 96 -22.79 4.42 32.87
N GLY A 97 -23.94 3.74 32.84
CA GLY A 97 -25.15 4.21 33.54
C GLY A 97 -26.25 4.84 32.68
N SER A 98 -27.20 4.01 32.25
CA SER A 98 -28.66 4.24 32.32
C SER A 98 -29.20 5.68 32.22
N SER A 99 -29.77 6.06 31.07
CA SER A 99 -31.14 6.62 30.99
C SER A 99 -31.59 6.86 29.53
N LYS A 100 -32.69 6.19 29.18
CA LYS A 100 -33.82 6.58 28.30
C LYS A 100 -33.57 7.50 27.08
N SER A 101 -33.80 6.91 25.91
CA SER A 101 -34.53 7.42 24.73
C SER A 101 -34.42 8.92 24.38
N CYS A 102 -33.88 9.20 23.19
CA CYS A 102 -34.56 10.02 22.20
C CYS A 102 -34.08 9.65 20.79
N SER A 103 -35.04 9.38 19.92
CA SER A 103 -34.86 9.06 18.51
C SER A 103 -34.33 10.26 17.74
N PHE A 104 -33.37 10.04 16.84
CA PHE A 104 -33.28 10.87 15.63
C PHE A 104 -33.09 9.95 14.43
N ALA A 105 -34.03 10.07 13.50
CA ALA A 105 -34.09 9.28 12.30
C ALA A 105 -33.07 9.76 11.27
N ALA A 106 -32.49 8.77 10.57
CA ALA A 106 -32.18 8.72 9.16
C ALA A 106 -31.49 9.92 8.49
N LEU A 107 -30.28 9.65 7.97
CA LEU A 107 -30.00 9.84 6.55
C LEU A 107 -29.03 8.74 6.11
N GLY A 108 -29.53 7.88 5.23
CA GLY A 108 -28.84 6.68 4.78
C GLY A 108 -27.70 6.98 3.82
N THR A 109 -26.61 6.23 3.99
CA THR A 109 -25.71 5.86 2.90
C THR A 109 -25.72 4.34 2.83
N ALA A 110 -26.26 3.81 1.74
CA ALA A 110 -26.29 2.38 1.49
C ALA A 110 -24.87 1.80 1.42
N PRO A 111 -24.63 0.60 1.98
CA PRO A 111 -23.36 -0.09 1.82
C PRO A 111 -23.23 -0.64 0.39
N VAL A 112 -22.09 -0.36 -0.24
CA VAL A 112 -21.69 -0.97 -1.52
C VAL A 112 -21.59 -2.49 -1.32
N PRO A 113 -22.19 -3.33 -2.18
CA PRO A 113 -22.11 -4.79 -2.04
C PRO A 113 -20.69 -5.29 -2.30
N ALA A 114 -20.18 -6.06 -1.34
CA ALA A 114 -18.95 -6.84 -1.46
C ALA A 114 -19.07 -7.83 -2.62
N THR A 115 -18.31 -7.59 -3.69
CA THR A 115 -18.17 -8.58 -4.77
C THR A 115 -17.20 -9.65 -4.31
N GLY A 116 -17.70 -10.89 -4.26
CA GLY A 116 -17.08 -12.03 -3.60
C GLY A 116 -15.68 -12.38 -4.08
N GLN A 117 -14.81 -12.63 -3.10
CA GLN A 117 -13.64 -13.47 -3.26
C GLN A 117 -14.08 -14.89 -3.64
N ARG A 118 -13.57 -15.39 -4.77
CA ARG A 118 -13.52 -16.82 -5.06
C ARG A 118 -12.09 -17.32 -4.87
N PRO A 119 -11.86 -18.36 -4.06
CA PRO A 119 -10.58 -19.05 -4.01
C PRO A 119 -10.47 -19.95 -5.23
N GLY A 120 -9.40 -19.83 -6.01
CA GLY A 120 -9.16 -20.64 -7.19
C GLY A 120 -7.67 -20.71 -7.47
N ALA A 121 -7.11 -21.89 -7.23
CA ALA A 121 -5.71 -22.19 -7.32
C ALA A 121 -5.16 -22.20 -8.77
N SER A 122 -3.84 -22.04 -8.84
CA SER A 122 -2.92 -22.72 -9.75
C SER A 122 -3.01 -22.48 -11.28
N SER A 123 -1.93 -21.88 -11.78
CA SER A 123 -1.03 -22.45 -12.81
C SER A 123 -1.12 -21.92 -14.24
N TRP A 124 0.09 -21.84 -14.83
CA TRP A 124 0.47 -21.62 -16.23
C TRP A 124 0.41 -20.15 -16.70
N ALA A 125 1.42 -19.53 -17.32
CA ALA A 125 2.52 -20.09 -18.07
C ALA A 125 3.75 -19.17 -18.08
N LEU A 126 4.88 -19.83 -17.87
CA LEU A 126 6.22 -19.55 -18.37
C LEU A 126 6.16 -19.17 -19.86
N MET A 127 6.52 -17.93 -20.23
CA MET A 127 6.87 -17.62 -21.62
C MET A 127 8.37 -17.84 -21.78
N HIS A 128 8.71 -18.97 -22.40
CA HIS A 128 10.01 -19.20 -23.01
C HIS A 128 10.19 -18.20 -24.15
N VAL A 129 11.22 -17.36 -24.04
CA VAL A 129 11.88 -16.73 -25.19
C VAL A 129 13.16 -17.52 -25.42
N THR A 130 13.15 -18.35 -26.45
CA THR A 130 14.36 -18.90 -27.07
C THR A 130 14.71 -18.01 -28.27
N GLU A 131 15.99 -17.64 -28.38
CA GLU A 131 16.63 -17.35 -29.67
C GLU A 131 16.61 -18.59 -30.58
#